data_AF-A0AAD9V2T6-F1
#
_entry.id   AF-A0AAD9V2T6-F1
#
_cell.length_a   1.000
_cell.length_b   1.000
_cell.length_c   1.000
_cell.angle_alpha   90.00
_cell.angle_beta   90.00
_cell.angle_gamma   90.00
#
_symmetry.space_group_name_H-M   'P 1'
#
loop_
_entity.id
_entity.type
_entity.pdbx_description
1 polymer ?
#
loop_
_entity_poly.entity_id
_entity_poly.type
_entity_poly.pdbx_seq_one_letter_code
_entity_poly.pdbx_strand_id
1 'polypeptide(L)'
;MTGNRLERGQPKRQFKKVNPQSLLSTKAQSPRRAFPKSLSLLEMMKLSKIVYEQSTERRELFKFDLADIALSSQPVMAEYSITYEASGKGGFREASQAKGKTPTFQVQQWVVKR
;
A
#
# COMPACT_ATOMS: atom_id res chain seq x y z
N MET A 1 -74.44 -1.50 55.85
CA MET A 1 -74.91 -2.00 54.54
C MET A 1 -73.98 -1.48 53.46
N THR A 2 -73.38 -2.41 52.70
CA THR A 2 -72.81 -2.30 51.33
C THR A 2 -71.77 -1.23 50.96
N GLY A 3 -70.59 -1.70 50.53
CA GLY A 3 -69.78 -1.03 49.50
C GLY A 3 -68.27 -1.27 49.59
N ASN A 4 -67.81 -2.49 49.25
CA ASN A 4 -66.39 -2.83 49.18
C ASN A 4 -65.73 -2.22 47.92
N ARG A 5 -64.54 -1.66 48.13
CA ARG A 5 -63.71 -0.91 47.16
C ARG A 5 -62.93 -1.87 46.24
N LEU A 6 -62.86 -1.49 44.96
CA LEU A 6 -62.33 -2.23 43.80
C LEU A 6 -60.96 -2.90 43.99
N GLU A 7 -60.92 -4.21 43.71
CA GLU A 7 -59.77 -4.98 43.25
C GLU A 7 -59.30 -4.48 41.87
N ARG A 8 -58.03 -4.07 41.76
CA ARG A 8 -57.36 -3.84 40.45
C ARG A 8 -56.33 -4.94 40.20
N GLY A 9 -56.81 -6.09 39.73
CA GLY A 9 -55.98 -7.11 39.08
C GLY A 9 -55.56 -6.64 37.68
N GLN A 10 -54.26 -6.54 37.44
CA GLN A 10 -53.69 -6.32 36.10
C GLN A 10 -53.76 -7.63 35.30
N PRO A 11 -54.35 -7.69 34.08
CA PRO A 11 -54.24 -8.86 33.24
C PRO A 11 -52.83 -8.96 32.62
N LYS A 12 -52.09 -9.99 33.01
CA LYS A 12 -50.80 -10.39 32.38
C LYS A 12 -51.01 -10.60 30.87
N ARG A 13 -50.37 -9.76 30.04
CA ARG A 13 -50.27 -10.00 28.59
C ARG A 13 -49.54 -11.32 28.35
N GLN A 14 -50.19 -12.28 27.70
CA GLN A 14 -49.56 -13.50 27.23
C GLN A 14 -48.65 -13.18 26.05
N PHE A 15 -47.35 -13.41 26.20
CA PHE A 15 -46.42 -13.41 25.08
C PHE A 15 -46.67 -14.67 24.24
N LYS A 16 -47.18 -14.50 23.02
CA LYS A 16 -47.22 -15.58 22.03
C LYS A 16 -45.78 -16.00 21.71
N LYS A 17 -45.42 -17.25 22.02
CA LYS A 17 -44.17 -17.87 21.53
C LYS A 17 -44.29 -18.02 20.01
N VAL A 18 -43.47 -17.29 19.26
CA VAL A 18 -43.31 -17.52 17.81
C VAL A 18 -42.29 -18.64 17.65
N ASN A 19 -42.70 -19.71 16.97
CA ASN A 19 -41.87 -20.86 16.63
C ASN A 19 -40.83 -20.45 15.55
N PRO A 20 -39.51 -20.64 15.74
CA PRO A 20 -38.50 -20.14 14.80
C PRO A 20 -38.32 -21.00 13.52
N GLN A 21 -39.24 -21.90 13.18
CA GLN A 21 -39.04 -22.85 12.05
C GLN A 21 -39.82 -22.54 10.76
N SER A 22 -40.52 -21.43 10.66
CA SER A 22 -41.11 -21.01 9.38
C SER A 22 -40.42 -19.76 8.87
N LEU A 23 -39.61 -19.94 7.82
CA LEU A 23 -39.41 -19.08 6.64
C LEU A 23 -37.97 -19.21 6.13
N LEU A 24 -37.68 -20.33 5.46
CA LEU A 24 -36.64 -20.37 4.44
C LEU A 24 -37.14 -19.52 3.25
N SER A 25 -36.86 -18.22 3.32
CA SER A 25 -36.97 -17.32 2.18
C SER A 25 -35.57 -17.06 1.66
N THR A 26 -35.23 -17.71 0.55
CA THR A 26 -34.00 -17.50 -0.21
C THR A 26 -34.00 -16.07 -0.76
N LYS A 27 -33.53 -15.11 0.05
CA LYS A 27 -33.15 -13.79 -0.45
C LYS A 27 -31.75 -13.92 -1.03
N ALA A 28 -31.65 -13.80 -2.35
CA ALA A 28 -30.39 -13.59 -3.04
C ALA A 28 -29.65 -12.41 -2.40
N GLN A 29 -28.60 -12.72 -1.65
CA GLN A 29 -27.72 -11.74 -1.03
C GLN A 29 -26.90 -11.10 -2.16
N SER A 30 -27.08 -9.80 -2.38
CA SER A 30 -26.14 -9.05 -3.21
C SER A 30 -24.77 -9.05 -2.52
N PRO A 31 -23.66 -9.23 -3.25
CA PRO A 31 -22.34 -9.19 -2.66
C PRO A 31 -22.06 -7.73 -2.28
N ARG A 32 -22.39 -7.36 -1.05
CA ARG A 32 -21.84 -6.14 -0.45
C ARG A 32 -20.33 -6.30 -0.48
N ARG A 33 -19.64 -5.46 -1.24
CA ARG A 33 -18.18 -5.33 -1.17
C ARG A 33 -17.84 -4.93 0.26
N ALA A 34 -17.47 -5.92 1.07
CA ALA A 34 -17.04 -5.71 2.43
C ALA A 34 -15.65 -5.10 2.37
N PHE A 35 -15.57 -3.79 2.56
CA PHE A 35 -14.30 -3.14 2.81
C PHE A 35 -13.91 -3.45 4.27
N PRO A 36 -12.73 -4.03 4.51
CA PRO A 36 -12.27 -4.23 5.88
C PRO A 36 -12.16 -2.87 6.56
N LYS A 37 -12.86 -2.69 7.68
CA LYS A 37 -12.89 -1.44 8.44
C LYS A 37 -11.58 -1.17 9.20
N SER A 38 -10.79 -2.21 9.43
CA SER A 38 -9.52 -2.14 10.15
C SER A 38 -8.57 -3.20 9.60
N LEU A 39 -7.28 -2.87 9.58
CA LEU A 39 -6.21 -3.80 9.27
C LEU A 39 -5.95 -4.70 10.48
N SER A 40 -5.61 -5.97 10.23
CA SER A 40 -5.09 -6.86 11.26
C SER A 40 -3.70 -6.41 11.73
N LEU A 41 -3.30 -6.80 12.94
CA LEU A 41 -1.98 -6.48 13.50
C LEU A 41 -0.83 -6.99 12.60
N LEU A 42 -1.03 -8.15 11.95
CA LEU A 42 -0.11 -8.69 10.95
C LEU A 42 -0.03 -7.81 9.70
N GLU A 43 -1.16 -7.29 9.21
CA GLU A 43 -1.17 -6.35 8.08
C GLU A 43 -0.54 -5.01 8.48
N MET A 44 -0.76 -4.53 9.70
CA MET A 44 -0.07 -3.35 10.23
C MET A 44 1.45 -3.56 10.29
N MET A 45 1.93 -4.73 10.70
CA MET A 45 3.36 -5.07 10.66
C MET A 45 3.91 -5.19 9.24
N LYS A 46 3.09 -5.56 8.25
CA LYS A 46 3.53 -5.54 6.84
C LYS A 46 3.71 -4.11 6.32
N LEU A 47 2.96 -3.14 6.85
CA LEU A 47 3.10 -1.73 6.50
C LEU A 47 4.35 -1.07 7.09
N SER A 48 4.90 -1.60 8.20
CA SER A 48 6.16 -1.10 8.77
C SER A 48 7.39 -1.54 7.99
N LYS A 49 7.23 -2.34 6.93
CA LYS A 49 8.30 -2.63 5.98
C LYS A 49 8.59 -1.36 5.19
N ILE A 50 9.45 -0.51 5.75
CA ILE A 50 10.10 0.60 5.06
C ILE A 50 10.78 -0.03 3.84
N VAL A 51 10.17 0.18 2.67
CA VAL A 51 10.90 0.01 1.42
C VAL A 51 11.97 1.07 1.50
N TYR A 52 13.24 0.69 1.70
CA TYR A 52 14.34 1.62 1.54
C TYR A 52 14.15 2.28 0.18
N GLU A 53 13.68 3.52 0.22
CA GLU A 53 13.17 4.17 -0.98
C GLU A 53 14.37 4.34 -1.90
N GLN A 54 14.32 3.63 -3.03
CA GLN A 54 15.28 3.88 -4.08
C GLN A 54 15.03 5.33 -4.52
N SER A 55 15.95 6.23 -4.19
CA SER A 55 15.80 7.62 -4.60
C SER A 55 15.84 7.65 -6.12
N THR A 56 14.75 8.11 -6.73
CA THR A 56 14.70 8.29 -8.17
C THR A 56 15.25 9.67 -8.48
N GLU A 57 16.31 9.69 -9.27
CA GLU A 57 16.93 10.93 -9.71
C GLU A 57 16.88 11.04 -11.22
N ARG A 58 16.80 12.29 -11.68
CA ARG A 58 16.88 12.65 -13.08
C ARG A 58 18.10 13.54 -13.29
N ARG A 59 18.96 13.17 -14.23
CA ARG A 59 20.17 13.92 -14.56
C ARG A 59 20.36 14.01 -16.06
N GLU A 60 21.04 15.08 -16.46
CA GLU A 60 21.60 15.25 -17.80
C GLU A 60 22.93 14.49 -17.87
N LEU A 61 23.00 13.52 -18.77
CA LEU A 61 24.23 12.76 -19.04
C LEU A 61 24.81 13.17 -20.38
N PHE A 62 26.07 13.56 -20.36
CA PHE A 62 26.87 13.78 -21.57
C PHE A 62 27.63 12.51 -21.89
N LYS A 63 27.61 12.09 -23.16
CA LYS A 63 28.41 10.96 -23.62
C LYS A 63 29.80 11.47 -23.99
N PHE A 64 30.84 10.75 -23.58
CA PHE A 64 32.19 11.03 -24.05
C PHE A 64 32.47 10.18 -25.28
N ASP A 65 32.78 10.83 -26.40
CA ASP A 65 33.23 10.16 -27.61
C ASP A 65 34.75 10.02 -27.59
N LEU A 66 35.23 8.79 -27.74
CA LEU A 66 36.66 8.48 -27.77
C LEU A 66 37.31 8.84 -29.11
N ALA A 67 36.54 8.83 -30.21
CA ALA A 67 37.07 9.15 -31.53
C ALA A 67 37.41 10.64 -31.64
N ASP A 68 36.48 11.48 -31.16
CA ASP A 68 36.62 12.94 -31.21
C ASP A 68 37.24 13.53 -29.93
N ILE A 69 37.48 12.68 -28.91
CA ILE A 69 37.97 13.07 -27.57
C ILE A 69 37.15 14.25 -27.01
N ALA A 70 35.83 14.15 -27.15
CA ALA A 70 34.91 15.24 -26.87
C ALA A 70 33.66 14.76 -26.14
N LEU A 71 33.04 15.65 -25.37
CA LEU A 71 31.70 15.41 -24.83
C LEU A 71 30.65 15.71 -25.90
N SER A 72 29.57 14.93 -25.91
CA SER A 72 28.42 15.15 -26.78
C SER A 72 27.85 16.55 -26.56
N SER A 73 27.49 17.24 -27.64
CA SER A 73 26.94 18.60 -27.55
C SER A 73 25.55 18.64 -26.89
N GLN A 74 24.78 17.56 -27.01
CA GLN A 74 23.44 17.43 -26.43
C GLN A 74 23.43 16.41 -25.30
N PRO A 75 22.92 16.77 -24.10
CA PRO A 75 22.76 15.82 -23.02
C PRO A 75 21.60 14.87 -23.28
N VAL A 76 21.70 13.66 -22.73
CA VAL A 76 20.61 12.71 -22.66
C VAL A 76 20.01 12.76 -21.25
N MET A 77 18.70 12.98 -21.16
CA MET A 77 17.99 12.88 -19.88
C MET A 77 17.92 11.42 -19.43
N ALA A 78 18.60 11.11 -18.34
CA ALA A 78 18.56 9.79 -17.73
C ALA A 78 17.82 9.85 -16.40
N GLU A 79 16.88 8.93 -16.23
CA GLU A 79 16.23 8.66 -14.96
C GLU A 79 16.75 7.34 -14.42
N TYR A 80 17.17 7.33 -13.16
CA TYR A 80 17.70 6.14 -12.50
C TYR A 80 17.27 6.11 -11.04
N SER A 81 17.19 4.92 -10.47
CA SER A 81 16.98 4.72 -9.04
C SER A 81 18.27 4.25 -8.38
N ILE A 82 18.71 4.94 -7.32
CA ILE A 82 19.91 4.58 -6.56
C ILE A 82 19.52 3.75 -5.35
N THR A 83 20.27 2.69 -5.08
CA THR A 83 20.17 1.96 -3.82
C THR A 83 20.76 2.79 -2.69
N TYR A 84 20.02 2.93 -1.59
CA TYR A 84 20.48 3.70 -0.43
C TYR A 84 21.83 3.22 0.12
N GLU A 85 22.06 1.91 0.13
CA GLU A 85 23.33 1.34 0.58
C GLU A 85 24.42 1.51 -0.48
N ALA A 86 25.52 2.15 -0.07
CA ALA A 86 26.75 2.19 -0.85
C ALA A 86 27.33 0.78 -0.97
N SER A 87 27.61 0.35 -2.19
CA SER A 87 28.28 -0.93 -2.47
C SER A 87 29.75 -0.90 -2.11
N GLY A 88 30.34 0.28 -2.04
CA GLY A 88 31.72 0.46 -1.64
C GLY A 88 32.08 1.91 -1.41
N LYS A 89 33.01 2.16 -0.50
CA LYS A 89 33.57 3.47 -0.21
C LYS A 89 35.08 3.43 -0.40
N GLY A 90 35.59 4.31 -1.26
CA GLY A 90 37.01 4.55 -1.43
C GLY A 90 37.47 5.77 -0.63
N GLY A 91 38.73 6.17 -0.80
CA GLY A 91 39.28 7.35 -0.12
C GLY A 91 38.63 8.68 -0.54
N PHE A 92 38.11 8.77 -1.77
CA PHE A 92 37.58 10.03 -2.34
C PHE A 92 36.14 9.95 -2.81
N ARG A 93 35.57 8.75 -2.96
CA ARG A 93 34.26 8.56 -3.57
C ARG A 93 33.49 7.43 -2.94
N GLU A 94 32.18 7.56 -2.95
CA GLU A 94 31.24 6.50 -2.59
C GLU A 94 30.56 5.97 -3.85
N ALA A 95 30.42 4.64 -3.91
CA ALA A 95 29.82 3.94 -5.05
C ALA A 95 28.52 3.27 -4.62
N SER A 96 27.43 3.57 -5.31
CA SER A 96 26.12 2.97 -5.07
C SER A 96 25.59 2.32 -6.35
N GLN A 97 24.87 1.20 -6.21
CA GLN A 97 24.22 0.59 -7.36
C GLN A 97 23.08 1.49 -7.83
N ALA A 98 22.89 1.53 -9.15
CA ALA A 98 21.80 2.24 -9.77
C ALA A 98 21.13 1.38 -10.85
N LYS A 99 19.83 1.57 -10.99
CA LYS A 99 19.04 0.95 -12.07
C LYS A 99 18.46 2.04 -12.95
N GLY A 100 18.72 1.95 -14.25
CA GLY A 100 18.16 2.89 -15.23
C GLY A 100 16.66 2.64 -15.42
N LYS A 101 15.89 3.72 -15.49
CA LYS A 101 14.47 3.73 -15.87
C LYS A 101 14.27 4.16 -17.31
N THR A 102 15.17 4.95 -17.88
CA THR A 102 15.15 5.32 -19.30
C THR A 102 15.48 4.10 -20.17
N PRO A 103 14.76 3.81 -21.28
CA PRO A 103 14.94 2.60 -22.08
C PRO A 103 16.40 2.30 -22.47
N THR A 104 17.16 3.34 -22.83
CA THR A 104 18.58 3.26 -23.18
C THR A 104 19.48 2.72 -22.05
N PHE A 105 19.03 2.83 -20.80
CA PHE A 105 19.80 2.50 -19.59
C PHE A 105 19.18 1.34 -18.77
N GLN A 106 18.05 0.78 -19.18
CA GLN A 106 17.31 -0.25 -18.43
C GLN A 106 17.98 -1.63 -18.44
N VAL A 107 18.71 -1.97 -19.50
CA VAL A 107 19.21 -3.35 -19.73
C VAL A 107 20.41 -3.68 -18.84
N GLN A 108 21.09 -2.67 -18.30
CA GLN A 108 22.37 -2.84 -17.62
C GLN A 108 22.34 -2.27 -16.20
N GLN A 109 23.08 -2.91 -15.30
CA GLN A 109 23.27 -2.41 -13.94
C GLN A 109 24.35 -1.32 -13.92
N TRP A 110 24.04 -0.20 -13.28
CA TRP A 110 24.92 0.96 -13.22
C TRP A 110 25.51 1.14 -11.82
N VAL A 111 26.62 1.85 -11.75
CA VAL A 111 27.23 2.30 -10.50
C VAL A 111 27.38 3.80 -10.58
N VAL A 112 26.75 4.51 -9.65
CA VAL A 112 26.92 5.95 -9.49
C VAL A 112 28.03 6.19 -8.48
N LYS A 113 29.04 6.96 -8.86
CA LYS A 113 30.14 7.37 -7.99
C LYS A 113 30.01 8.86 -7.67
N ARG A 114 29.87 9.18 -6.39
CA ARG A 114 29.83 10.55 -5.88
C ARG A 114 31.13 10.88 -5.19
#